data_AF-A0A9D5QDF0-F1
#
_entry.id   AF-A0A9D5QDF0-F1
#
_cell.length_a   1.000
_cell.length_b   1.000
_cell.length_c   1.000
_cell.angle_alpha   90.00
_cell.angle_beta   90.00
_cell.angle_gamma   90.00
#
_symmetry.space_group_name_H-M   'P 1'
#
loop_
_entity.id
_entity.type
_entity.pdbx_description
1 polymer ?
#
loop_
_entity_poly.entity_id
_entity_poly.type
_entity_poly.pdbx_seq_one_letter_code
_entity_poly.pdbx_strand_id
1 'polypeptide(L)' 'METVGTSVAISLMGQYFPPPGMRSTPYNRSLTASEYQEAAQYMFDAGFVNGWVQEGLGVDQRHRPDFRKEKEEMW' A
#
# COMPACT_ATOMS: atom_id res chain seq x y z
N MET A 1 19.05 18.55 6.38
CA MET A 1 17.84 17.69 6.28
C MET A 1 17.76 16.92 7.57
N GLU A 2 16.75 17.20 8.39
CA GLU A 2 16.45 16.40 9.58
C GLU A 2 15.78 15.09 9.15
N THR A 3 16.18 13.98 9.76
CA THR A 3 15.53 12.68 9.57
C THR A 3 14.89 12.24 10.89
N VAL A 4 13.75 11.57 10.82
CA VAL A 4 13.01 11.09 12.00
C VAL A 4 13.64 9.86 12.67
N GLY A 5 14.71 9.30 12.09
CA GLY A 5 15.34 8.07 12.56
C GLY A 5 14.45 6.82 12.38
N THR A 6 14.87 5.69 12.97
CA THR A 6 14.17 4.40 12.88
C THR A 6 13.26 4.10 14.08
N SER A 7 13.21 5.00 15.07
CA SER A 7 12.37 4.84 16.26
C SER A 7 10.89 5.11 16.00
N VAL A 8 10.56 5.75 14.88
CA VAL A 8 9.19 6.02 14.46
C VAL A 8 8.40 4.73 14.21
N ALA A 9 7.12 4.74 14.58
CA ALA A 9 6.23 3.64 14.29
C ALA A 9 5.75 3.68 12.82
N ILE A 10 5.88 2.58 12.10
CA ILE A 10 5.42 2.44 10.71
C ILE A 10 4.28 1.43 10.63
N SER A 11 3.21 1.78 9.91
CA SER A 11 2.17 0.82 9.51
C SER A 11 2.30 0.53 8.02
N LEU A 12 2.80 -0.64 7.67
CA LEU A 12 3.01 -1.03 6.28
C LEU A 12 1.74 -1.64 5.69
N MET A 13 1.11 -0.94 4.75
CA MET A 13 -0.18 -1.35 4.16
C MET A 13 0.01 -2.02 2.79
N GLY A 14 -0.72 -3.11 2.52
CA GLY A 14 -0.69 -3.85 1.25
C GLY A 14 -1.59 -3.27 0.15
N GLN A 15 -1.86 -1.97 0.15
CA GLN A 15 -2.93 -1.33 -0.63
C GLN A 15 -2.43 -0.61 -1.89
N TYR A 16 -1.59 -1.25 -2.70
CA TYR A 16 -1.16 -0.67 -3.96
C TYR A 16 -2.15 -0.98 -5.10
N PHE A 17 -2.68 0.09 -5.70
CA PHE A 17 -3.52 0.01 -6.89
C PHE A 17 -2.98 0.96 -7.96
N PRO A 18 -2.74 0.49 -9.19
CA PRO A 18 -2.28 1.35 -10.27
C PRO A 18 -3.30 2.47 -10.55
N PRO A 19 -2.85 3.73 -10.67
CA PRO A 19 -3.72 4.81 -11.11
C PRO A 19 -4.17 4.60 -12.56
N PRO A 20 -5.33 5.16 -12.98
CA PRO A 20 -5.77 5.11 -14.36
C PRO A 20 -4.69 5.62 -15.32
N GLY A 21 -4.39 4.84 -16.38
CA GLY A 21 -3.37 5.20 -17.36
C GLY A 21 -1.95 4.72 -17.04
N MET A 22 -1.72 4.07 -15.90
CA MET A 22 -0.43 3.43 -15.61
C MET A 22 -0.21 2.21 -16.53
N ARG A 23 0.77 2.32 -17.43
CA ARG A 23 1.07 1.29 -18.45
C ARG A 23 2.43 0.60 -18.24
N SER A 24 3.30 1.16 -17.41
CA SER A 24 4.62 0.59 -17.16
C SER A 24 4.51 -0.68 -16.32
N THR A 25 5.06 -1.77 -16.83
CA THR A 25 5.27 -2.98 -16.03
C THR A 25 6.49 -2.80 -15.12
N PRO A 26 6.46 -3.28 -13.87
CA PRO A 26 5.40 -4.07 -13.23
C PRO A 26 4.32 -3.23 -12.50
N TYR A 27 4.37 -1.91 -12.57
CA TYR A 27 3.52 -0.99 -11.80
C TYR A 27 2.06 -0.94 -12.25
N ASN A 28 1.72 -1.55 -13.38
CA ASN A 28 0.37 -1.59 -13.94
C ASN A 28 -0.56 -2.65 -13.31
N ARG A 29 -0.15 -3.27 -12.20
CA ARG A 29 -0.94 -4.28 -11.46
C ARG A 29 -0.81 -4.08 -9.96
N SER A 30 -1.69 -4.71 -9.20
CA SER A 30 -1.53 -4.82 -7.75
C SER A 30 -0.33 -5.71 -7.39
N LEU A 31 0.17 -5.52 -6.17
CA LEU A 31 1.26 -6.32 -5.62
C LEU A 31 0.87 -7.79 -5.49
N THR A 32 1.84 -8.67 -5.60
CA THR A 32 1.76 -10.09 -5.20
C THR A 32 2.17 -10.26 -3.74
N ALA A 33 1.72 -11.36 -3.12
CA ALA A 33 1.94 -11.56 -1.69
C ALA A 33 3.44 -11.60 -1.35
N SER A 34 4.23 -12.20 -2.25
CA SER A 34 5.69 -12.23 -2.14
C SER A 34 6.32 -10.84 -2.20
N GLU A 35 5.88 -9.96 -3.11
CA GLU A 35 6.41 -8.59 -3.22
C GLU A 35 6.11 -7.77 -1.96
N TYR A 36 4.93 -7.97 -1.36
CA TYR A 36 4.60 -7.32 -0.11
C TYR A 36 5.41 -7.86 1.08
N GLN A 37 5.62 -9.18 1.13
CA GLN A 37 6.46 -9.80 2.16
C GLN A 37 7.93 -9.34 2.03
N GLU A 38 8.44 -9.19 0.82
CA GLU A 38 9.79 -8.65 0.57
C GLU A 38 9.91 -7.21 1.06
N ALA A 39 8.90 -6.36 0.81
CA ALA A 39 8.87 -5.00 1.33
C ALA A 39 8.80 -4.96 2.87
N ALA A 40 8.04 -5.86 3.49
CA ALA A 40 7.97 -5.99 4.95
C ALA A 40 9.32 -6.43 5.52
N GLN A 41 9.98 -7.42 4.91
CA GLN A 41 11.30 -7.85 5.33
C GLN A 41 12.32 -6.72 5.22
N TYR A 42 12.30 -5.97 4.11
CA TYR A 42 13.18 -4.83 3.91
C TYR A 42 13.00 -3.75 4.99
N MET A 43 11.76 -3.50 5.45
CA MET A 43 11.48 -2.58 6.56
C MET A 43 12.21 -3.01 7.84
N PHE A 44 12.17 -4.30 8.17
CA PHE A 44 12.87 -4.83 9.34
C PHE A 44 14.40 -4.79 9.15
N ASP A 45 14.90 -5.13 7.98
CA ASP A 45 16.34 -5.09 7.65
C ASP A 45 16.90 -3.66 7.72
N ALA A 46 16.08 -2.66 7.37
CA ALA A 46 16.39 -1.24 7.52
C ALA A 46 16.33 -0.74 8.97
N GLY A 47 15.97 -1.59 9.94
CA GLY A 47 15.96 -1.29 11.37
C GLY A 47 14.63 -0.71 11.89
N PHE A 48 13.57 -0.70 11.08
CA PHE A 48 12.24 -0.28 11.53
C PHE A 48 11.51 -1.49 12.14
N VAL A 49 11.65 -1.63 13.45
CA VAL A 49 11.02 -2.71 14.23
C VAL A 49 9.75 -2.28 14.94
N ASN A 50 9.52 -0.96 15.06
CA ASN A 50 8.34 -0.39 15.68
C ASN A 50 7.25 -0.25 14.62
N GLY A 51 6.24 -1.12 14.64
CA GLY A 51 5.19 -1.03 13.63
C GLY A 51 4.25 -2.21 13.52
N TRP A 52 3.42 -2.14 12.48
CA TRP A 52 2.46 -3.17 12.11
C TRP A 52 2.62 -3.50 10.63
N VAL A 53 2.55 -4.80 10.34
CA VAL A 53 2.48 -5.35 8.99
C VAL A 53 1.10 -5.99 8.84
N GLN A 54 0.45 -5.75 7.71
CA GLN A 54 -0.86 -6.30 7.40
C GLN A 54 -0.74 -7.80 7.09
N GLU A 55 -1.53 -8.64 7.76
CA GLU A 55 -1.69 -10.03 7.35
C GLU A 55 -2.48 -10.10 6.04
N GLY A 56 -1.79 -10.49 4.96
CA GLY A 56 -2.40 -10.71 3.65
C GLY A 56 -2.45 -9.48 2.75
N LEU A 57 -2.73 -9.75 1.47
CA LEU A 57 -2.89 -8.73 0.45
C LEU A 57 -4.35 -8.45 0.16
N GLY A 58 -4.65 -7.18 -0.02
CA GLY A 58 -5.98 -6.74 -0.37
C GLY A 58 -6.76 -6.35 0.87
N VAL A 59 -6.89 -5.04 1.05
CA VAL A 59 -8.18 -4.55 1.49
C VAL A 59 -9.18 -5.10 0.48
N ASP A 60 -10.16 -5.86 0.96
CA ASP A 60 -11.24 -6.37 0.15
C ASP A 60 -11.73 -5.27 -0.80
N GLN A 61 -11.83 -5.56 -2.11
CA GLN A 61 -12.19 -4.56 -3.12
C GLN A 61 -13.47 -3.79 -2.77
N ARG A 62 -14.31 -4.33 -1.89
CA ARG A 62 -15.48 -3.67 -1.29
C ARG A 62 -15.17 -2.36 -0.55
N HIS A 63 -13.97 -2.17 0.00
CA HIS A 63 -13.62 -0.91 0.69
C HIS A 63 -12.96 0.11 -0.24
N ARG A 64 -12.79 -0.21 -1.53
CA ARG A 64 -12.33 0.77 -2.51
C ARG A 64 -13.53 1.63 -2.93
N PRO A 65 -13.48 2.96 -2.77
CA PRO A 65 -14.51 3.83 -3.32
C PRO A 65 -14.58 3.66 -4.84
N ASP A 66 -15.78 3.54 -5.39
CA ASP A 66 -15.96 3.52 -6.84
C ASP A 66 -15.87 4.95 -7.39
N PHE A 67 -14.65 5.37 -7.71
CA PHE A 67 -14.38 6.68 -8.29
C PHE A 67 -14.92 6.85 -9.73
N ARG A 68 -15.60 5.84 -10.30
CA ARG A 68 -16.34 5.99 -11.56
C ARG A 68 -17.72 6.62 -11.35
N LYS A 69 -18.21 6.68 -10.10
CA LYS A 69 -19.47 7.33 -9.72
C LYS A 69 -19.23 8.75 -9.21
N GLU A 70 -18.68 9.62 -10.05
CA GLU A 70 -18.81 11.07 -9.84
C GLU A 70 -19.88 11.62 -10.81
N LYS A 71 -21.13 11.31 -10.49
CA LYS A 71 -22.36 12.05 -10.84
C LYS A 71 -23.53 11.18 -10.39
N GLU A 72 -24.50 11.80 -9.69
CA GLU A 72 -25.62 11.19 -8.95
C GLU A 72 -25.20 10.77 -7.52
N GLU A 73 -25.60 11.44 -6.44
CA GLU A 73 -26.77 12.30 -6.23
C GLU A 73 -26.44 13.45 -5.28
N MET A 74 -26.81 14.67 -5.70
CA MET A 74 -27.32 15.67 -4.77
C MET A 74 -28.67 15.16 -4.27
N TRP A 75 -28.86 15.16 -2.95
CA TRP A 75 -30.05 15.49 -2.13
C TRP A 75 -29.99 14.70 -0.82
#